data_AF-A0A2X3EEE0-F1
#
_entry.id   AF-A0A2X3EEE0-F1
#
_cell.length_a   1.000
_cell.length_b   1.000
_cell.length_c   1.000
_cell.angle_alpha   90.00
_cell.angle_beta   90.00
_cell.angle_gamma   90.00
#
_symmetry.space_group_name_H-M   'P 1'
#
loop_
_entity.id
_entity.type
_entity.pdbx_description
1 polymer ?
#
loop_
_entity_poly.entity_id
_entity_poly.type
_entity_poly.pdbx_seq_one_letter_code
_entity_poly.pdbx_strand_id
1 'polypeptide(L)'
;MSTQTGNKNSFTCPFHGWTFSNNGKLLKAKDESTGGYPPSFKQDGSHDLQKLPRFQSYRGSYSVASKADVQPLEAYLGETCKIIDLIVDQAPEGLEVLKGSSSLCI
;
A
#
# COMPACT_ATOMS: atom_id res chain seq x y z
N MET A 1 -4.62 10.40 -21.01
CA MET A 1 -4.96 9.10 -20.39
C MET A 1 -4.07 8.93 -19.17
N SER A 2 -4.63 8.95 -17.94
CA SER A 2 -3.86 8.62 -16.75
C SER A 2 -3.84 7.09 -16.61
N THR A 3 -2.67 6.47 -16.67
CA THR A 3 -2.54 5.03 -16.39
C THR A 3 -2.82 4.81 -14.90
N GLN A 4 -3.66 3.82 -14.56
CA GLN A 4 -4.00 3.50 -13.16
C GLN A 4 -2.81 2.88 -12.42
N THR A 5 -1.84 2.31 -13.15
CA THR A 5 -0.62 1.71 -12.63
C THR A 5 0.61 2.40 -13.20
N GLY A 6 1.73 2.30 -12.50
CA GLY A 6 3.03 2.85 -12.91
C GLY A 6 4.13 2.55 -11.90
N ASN A 7 5.38 2.84 -12.28
CA ASN A 7 6.54 2.72 -11.40
C ASN A 7 7.11 4.12 -11.13
N LYS A 8 7.13 4.54 -9.87
CA LYS A 8 7.68 5.82 -9.41
C LYS A 8 8.28 5.66 -8.02
N ASN A 9 9.41 6.32 -7.79
CA ASN A 9 10.08 6.35 -6.49
C ASN A 9 9.52 7.45 -5.56
N SER A 10 8.74 8.38 -6.13
CA SER A 10 8.15 9.51 -5.40
C SER A 10 6.77 9.87 -5.93
N PHE A 11 5.92 10.33 -5.03
CA PHE A 11 4.54 10.74 -5.29
C PHE A 11 4.35 12.19 -4.85
N THR A 12 3.88 13.06 -5.74
CA THR A 12 3.66 14.47 -5.44
C THR A 12 2.16 14.76 -5.39
N CYS A 13 1.68 15.32 -4.29
CA CYS A 13 0.30 15.75 -4.13
C CYS A 13 0.01 16.92 -5.10
N PRO A 14 -1.00 16.83 -5.97
CA PRO A 14 -1.30 17.87 -6.96
C PRO A 14 -1.85 19.17 -6.32
N PHE A 15 -2.33 19.11 -5.08
CA PHE A 15 -2.92 20.26 -4.41
C PHE A 15 -1.85 21.19 -3.83
N HIS A 16 -1.03 20.68 -2.90
CA HIS A 16 -0.03 21.48 -2.20
C HIS A 16 1.40 21.28 -2.70
N GLY A 17 1.64 20.35 -3.64
CA GLY A 17 2.98 20.06 -4.15
C GLY A 17 3.90 19.33 -3.17
N TRP A 18 3.36 18.71 -2.13
CA TRP A 18 4.16 17.89 -1.21
C TRP A 18 4.59 16.60 -1.88
N THR A 19 5.85 16.24 -1.71
CA THR A 19 6.43 15.04 -2.32
C THR A 19 6.76 14.01 -1.25
N PHE A 20 6.28 12.80 -1.45
CA PHE A 20 6.49 11.63 -0.60
C PHE A 20 7.34 10.60 -1.34
N SER A 21 8.17 9.83 -0.64
CA SER A 21 8.80 8.64 -1.19
C SER A 21 7.83 7.46 -1.26
N ASN A 22 8.18 6.43 -2.01
CA ASN A 22 7.42 5.17 -2.11
C ASN A 22 7.29 4.39 -0.78
N ASN A 23 8.07 4.72 0.24
CA ASN A 23 7.94 4.19 1.60
C ASN A 23 7.04 5.06 2.52
N GLY A 24 6.43 6.12 1.98
CA GLY A 24 5.51 7.00 2.69
C GLY A 24 6.15 8.21 3.37
N LYS A 25 7.48 8.34 3.39
CA LYS A 25 8.15 9.47 4.04
C LYS A 25 7.95 10.79 3.29
N LEU A 26 7.67 11.88 4.00
CA LEU A 26 7.61 13.22 3.43
C LEU A 26 9.03 13.70 3.06
N LEU A 27 9.29 13.83 1.76
CA LEU A 27 10.59 14.26 1.22
C LEU A 27 10.69 15.77 1.08
N LYS A 28 9.61 16.45 0.70
CA LYS A 28 9.61 17.89 0.44
C LYS A 28 8.23 18.48 0.69
N ALA A 29 8.17 19.51 1.52
CA ALA A 29 7.05 20.43 1.55
C ALA A 29 7.32 21.56 0.54
N LYS A 30 6.30 21.99 -0.21
CA LYS A 30 6.43 23.17 -1.07
C LYS A 30 6.61 24.40 -0.19
N ASP A 31 7.55 25.29 -0.54
CA ASP A 31 7.84 26.51 0.22
C ASP A 31 8.23 26.23 1.69
N GLU A 32 8.97 25.14 1.95
CA GLU A 32 9.38 24.72 3.31
C GLU A 32 10.06 25.84 4.11
N SER A 33 10.85 26.71 3.45
CA SER A 33 11.56 27.84 4.07
C SER A 33 10.77 29.15 4.12
N THR A 34 9.77 29.33 3.26
CA THR A 34 9.07 30.63 3.05
C THR A 34 7.58 30.57 3.32
N GLY A 35 7.00 29.37 3.45
CA GLY A 35 5.57 29.08 3.52
C GLY A 35 5.00 29.04 4.95
N GLY A 36 5.77 29.45 5.95
CA GLY A 36 5.28 29.55 7.34
C GLY A 36 5.11 28.21 8.06
N TYR A 37 5.72 27.13 7.57
CA TYR A 37 5.69 25.84 8.27
C TYR A 37 6.50 25.90 9.58
N PRO A 38 6.01 25.25 10.65
CA PRO A 38 6.81 25.15 11.88
C PRO A 38 8.08 24.32 11.62
N PRO A 39 9.19 24.57 12.34
CA PRO A 39 10.42 23.78 12.18
C PRO A 39 10.23 22.27 12.36
N SER A 40 9.20 21.86 13.11
CA SER A 40 8.82 20.45 13.34
C SER A 40 8.07 19.79 12.18
N PHE A 41 7.66 20.53 11.16
CA PHE A 41 6.74 20.07 10.11
C PHE A 41 7.24 18.85 9.31
N LYS A 42 8.55 18.68 9.20
CA LYS A 42 9.19 17.55 8.50
C LYS A 42 10.06 16.71 9.43
N GLN A 43 9.97 16.95 10.72
CA GLN A 43 10.71 16.19 11.71
C GLN A 43 9.88 15.02 12.20
N ASP A 44 10.56 13.92 12.50
CA ASP A 44 10.01 12.75 13.20
C ASP A 44 8.75 12.13 12.56
N GLY A 45 8.65 12.19 11.22
CA GLY A 45 7.53 11.60 10.49
C GLY A 45 6.18 12.28 10.74
N SER A 46 6.17 13.51 11.25
CA SER A 46 4.95 14.25 11.63
C SER A 46 3.89 14.34 10.53
N HIS A 47 4.30 14.34 9.25
CA HIS A 47 3.41 14.41 8.09
C HIS A 47 3.73 13.34 7.04
N ASP A 48 4.29 12.20 7.47
CA ASP A 48 4.44 11.03 6.60
C ASP A 48 3.06 10.46 6.23
N LEU A 49 2.99 9.68 5.15
CA LEU A 49 1.77 8.96 4.79
C LEU A 49 1.39 7.98 5.91
N GLN A 50 0.09 7.92 6.20
CA GLN A 50 -0.44 7.00 7.21
C GLN A 50 -0.13 5.56 6.82
N LYS A 51 0.57 4.86 7.71
CA LYS A 51 0.89 3.44 7.51
C LYS A 51 -0.36 2.60 7.75
N LEU A 52 -0.49 1.53 6.97
CA LEU A 52 -1.52 0.53 7.21
C LEU A 52 -1.24 -0.18 8.56
N PRO A 53 -2.22 -0.26 9.47
CA PRO A 53 -2.03 -0.88 10.78
C PRO A 53 -1.65 -2.36 10.69
N ARG A 54 -2.20 -3.08 9.71
CA ARG A 54 -1.75 -4.43 9.35
C ARG A 54 -1.71 -4.65 7.85
N PHE A 55 -0.60 -5.24 7.43
CA PHE A 55 -0.36 -5.73 6.09
C PHE A 55 0.20 -7.15 6.21
N GLN A 56 -0.47 -8.13 5.63
CA GLN A 56 -0.09 -9.54 5.73
C GLN A 56 -0.17 -10.20 4.36
N SER A 57 0.67 -11.19 4.14
CA SER A 57 0.67 -11.99 2.90
C SER A 57 0.47 -13.46 3.25
N TYR A 58 -0.38 -14.14 2.50
CA TYR A 58 -0.55 -15.59 2.55
C TYR A 58 -0.44 -16.14 1.12
N ARG A 59 0.55 -17.01 0.87
CA ARG A 59 0.76 -17.67 -0.45
C ARG A 59 0.75 -16.70 -1.65
N GLY A 60 1.41 -15.55 -1.51
CA GLY A 60 1.47 -14.52 -2.57
C GLY A 60 0.22 -13.63 -2.67
N SER A 61 -0.84 -13.90 -1.92
CA SER A 61 -2.01 -13.03 -1.78
C SER A 61 -1.80 -12.04 -0.64
N TYR A 62 -1.96 -10.74 -0.92
CA TYR A 62 -1.79 -9.68 0.07
C TYR A 62 -3.13 -9.23 0.64
N SER A 63 -3.20 -9.04 1.95
CA SER A 63 -4.38 -8.60 2.69
C SER A 63 -4.03 -7.46 3.65
N VAL A 64 -4.96 -6.55 3.83
CA VAL A 64 -4.78 -5.35 4.64
C VAL A 64 -5.94 -5.17 5.61
N ALA A 65 -5.65 -4.66 6.81
CA ALA A 65 -6.67 -4.31 7.78
C ALA A 65 -6.49 -2.88 8.27
N SER A 66 -7.61 -2.16 8.39
CA SER A 66 -7.66 -0.77 8.88
C SER A 66 -7.59 -0.67 10.41
N LYS A 67 -7.69 -1.80 11.13
CA LYS A 67 -7.54 -1.88 12.59
C LYS A 67 -6.33 -2.73 12.96
N ALA A 68 -5.58 -2.31 13.98
CA ALA A 68 -4.44 -3.06 14.48
C ALA A 68 -4.85 -4.30 15.29
N ASP A 69 -5.93 -4.16 16.06
CA ASP A 69 -6.51 -5.19 16.92
C ASP A 69 -7.47 -6.07 16.11
N VAL A 70 -6.88 -6.89 15.24
CA VAL A 70 -7.57 -7.92 14.48
C VAL A 70 -6.76 -9.20 14.56
N GLN A 71 -7.47 -10.32 14.44
CA GLN A 71 -6.84 -11.63 14.41
C GLN A 71 -5.87 -11.78 13.22
N PRO A 72 -4.85 -12.65 13.32
CA PRO A 72 -3.94 -12.93 12.21
C PRO A 72 -4.69 -13.41 10.96
N LEU A 73 -4.15 -13.12 9.77
CA LEU A 73 -4.74 -13.49 8.48
C LEU A 73 -5.12 -14.98 8.39
N GLU A 74 -4.25 -15.89 8.84
CA GLU A 74 -4.53 -17.34 8.80
C GLU A 74 -5.70 -17.72 9.71
N ALA A 75 -5.81 -17.09 10.90
CA ALA A 75 -6.95 -17.28 11.79
C ALA A 75 -8.23 -16.69 11.21
N TYR A 76 -8.12 -15.58 10.46
CA TYR A 76 -9.25 -14.98 9.74
C TYR A 76 -9.72 -15.84 8.57
N LEU A 77 -8.81 -16.43 7.81
CA LEU A 77 -9.12 -17.30 6.68
C LEU A 77 -9.60 -18.69 7.13
N GLY A 78 -9.09 -19.19 8.25
CA GLY A 78 -9.48 -20.48 8.82
C GLY A 78 -9.34 -21.61 7.79
N GLU A 79 -10.45 -22.31 7.51
CA GLU A 79 -10.44 -23.43 6.56
C GLU A 79 -10.25 -23.01 5.10
N THR A 80 -10.49 -21.73 4.76
CA THR A 80 -10.23 -21.21 3.41
C THR A 80 -8.75 -21.31 3.05
N CYS A 81 -7.83 -21.29 4.03
CA CYS A 81 -6.41 -21.55 3.81
C CYS A 81 -6.17 -22.86 3.06
N LYS A 82 -6.91 -23.93 3.40
CA LYS A 82 -6.79 -25.24 2.73
C LYS A 82 -7.14 -25.15 1.24
N ILE A 83 -8.16 -24.37 0.90
CA ILE A 83 -8.58 -24.18 -0.50
C ILE A 83 -7.53 -23.36 -1.26
N ILE A 84 -7.00 -22.31 -0.63
CA ILE A 84 -5.93 -21.50 -1.22
C ILE A 84 -4.70 -22.37 -1.47
N ASP A 85 -4.30 -23.20 -0.50
CA ASP A 85 -3.17 -24.12 -0.65
C ASP A 85 -3.41 -25.11 -1.80
N LEU A 86 -4.60 -25.71 -1.88
CA LEU A 86 -4.95 -26.63 -2.97
C LEU A 86 -4.82 -25.99 -4.36
N ILE A 87 -5.10 -24.69 -4.50
CA ILE A 87 -4.98 -23.97 -5.77
C ILE A 87 -3.52 -23.62 -6.06
N VAL A 88 -2.83 -23.05 -5.07
CA VAL A 88 -1.46 -22.56 -5.22
C VAL A 88 -0.48 -23.72 -5.43
N ASP A 89 -0.67 -24.83 -4.71
CA ASP A 89 0.21 -25.99 -4.77
C ASP A 89 0.13 -26.74 -6.13
N GLN A 90 -0.85 -26.43 -6.99
CA GLN A 90 -0.86 -26.93 -8.38
C GLN A 90 0.17 -26.24 -9.28
N ALA A 91 0.73 -25.09 -8.85
CA ALA A 91 1.68 -24.31 -9.61
C ALA A 91 3.03 -24.26 -8.86
N PRO A 92 3.98 -25.18 -9.18
CA PRO A 92 5.27 -25.25 -8.49
C PRO A 92 6.10 -23.95 -8.57
N GLU A 93 5.89 -23.15 -9.62
CA GLU A 93 6.55 -21.87 -9.85
C GLU A 93 5.78 -20.67 -9.26
N GLY A 94 4.62 -20.92 -8.64
CA GLY A 94 3.73 -19.91 -8.07
C GLY A 94 2.68 -19.38 -9.06
N LEU A 95 1.85 -18.47 -8.57
CA LEU A 95 0.79 -17.82 -9.36
C LEU A 95 1.21 -16.39 -9.72
N GLU A 96 0.86 -15.96 -10.94
CA GLU A 96 1.03 -14.58 -11.37
C GLU A 96 -0.30 -13.91 -11.72
N VAL A 97 -0.38 -12.61 -11.43
CA VAL A 97 -1.53 -11.79 -11.85
C VAL A 97 -1.24 -11.22 -13.24
N LEU A 98 -2.04 -11.63 -14.21
CA LEU A 98 -1.97 -11.08 -15.56
C LEU A 98 -2.41 -9.62 -15.58
N LYS A 99 -1.81 -8.84 -16.48
CA LYS A 99 -2.10 -7.40 -16.60
C LYS A 99 -3.56 -7.18 -17.01
N GLY A 100 -4.25 -6.35 -16.23
CA GLY A 100 -5.63 -5.94 -16.51
C GLY A 100 -6.53 -6.19 -15.31
N SER A 101 -7.66 -5.50 -15.27
CA SER A 101 -8.70 -5.68 -14.26
C SER A 101 -10.03 -5.24 -14.84
N SER A 102 -11.10 -5.98 -14.56
CA SER A 102 -12.47 -5.61 -14.93
C SER A 102 -13.18 -5.05 -13.70
N SER A 103 -13.64 -3.80 -13.78
CA SER A 103 -14.37 -3.13 -12.69
C SER A 103 -15.90 -3.17 -12.85
N LEU A 104 -16.41 -3.71 -13.95
CA LEU A 104 -17.83 -3.90 -14.22
C LEU A 104 -18.03 -5.19 -15.02
N CYS A 105 -18.92 -6.05 -14.55
CA CYS A 105 -19.42 -7.20 -15.31
C CYS A 105 -20.86 -6.88 -15.71
N ILE A 106 -21.12 -6.73 -17.00
CA ILE A 106 -22.46 -6.82 -17.60
C ILE A 106 -22.56 -8.13 -18.35
#